data_AF-A0A1G5A7G9-F1
#
_entry.id   AF-A0A1G5A7G9-F1
#
_cell.length_a   1.000
_cell.length_b   1.000
_cell.length_c   1.000
_cell.angle_alpha   90.00
_cell.angle_beta   90.00
_cell.angle_gamma   90.00
#
_symmetry.space_group_name_H-M   'P 1'
#
loop_
_entity.id
_entity.type
_entity.pdbx_description
1 polymer ?
#
loop_
_entity_poly.entity_id
_entity_poly.type
_entity_poly.pdbx_seq_one_letter_code
_entity_poly.pdbx_strand_id
1 'polypeptide(L)'
;MKSRRPSFEQLRPVACLAAALCALVPAHAYTVSISSASRSLYLQVGVGNMTTGNVNTAGNNATQNNVTVTVPAAALFTGGAQTMSTDSNVTASPIDGAAYCTPAGKVYIGSFFRSTGAAGSATLTVSTPVSLSSANATIPFSTIAWTSPGTAPYNSEIAAGSFSSTLLTLATVARNTWSESCLLFTYSNPGIVPAGTFTGTATYTLTAP
;
A
#
# COMPACT_ATOMS: atom_id res chain seq x y z
N MET A 1 68.49 -39.95 -18.85
CA MET A 1 67.65 -40.36 -20.00
C MET A 1 66.23 -39.84 -19.79
N LYS A 2 65.70 -39.11 -20.79
CA LYS A 2 64.27 -38.77 -21.06
C LYS A 2 63.44 -38.19 -19.88
N SER A 3 63.20 -36.88 -19.83
CA SER A 3 62.18 -36.12 -20.58
C SER A 3 60.75 -36.27 -20.05
N ARG A 4 60.21 -35.20 -19.47
CA ARG A 4 59.03 -34.44 -19.97
C ARG A 4 58.93 -33.06 -19.28
N ARG A 5 58.81 -32.01 -20.09
CA ARG A 5 58.50 -30.61 -19.72
C ARG A 5 56.94 -30.40 -19.70
N PRO A 6 56.37 -29.17 -19.72
CA PRO A 6 55.79 -28.44 -18.59
C PRO A 6 54.30 -28.05 -18.84
N SER A 7 53.67 -27.32 -17.92
CA SER A 7 52.57 -26.34 -18.13
C SER A 7 52.18 -25.82 -16.73
N PHE A 8 52.35 -24.56 -16.30
CA PHE A 8 52.12 -23.25 -16.93
C PHE A 8 50.80 -23.22 -17.71
N GLU A 9 49.70 -23.15 -16.98
CA GLU A 9 48.73 -22.05 -17.11
C GLU A 9 47.84 -22.03 -15.86
N GLN A 10 47.93 -20.92 -15.13
CA GLN A 10 47.11 -20.64 -13.97
C GLN A 10 45.66 -20.50 -14.40
N LEU A 11 44.80 -21.34 -13.81
CA LEU A 11 43.36 -21.26 -13.97
C LEU A 11 42.85 -19.91 -13.45
N ARG A 12 42.24 -19.17 -14.39
CA ARG A 12 41.59 -17.87 -14.27
C ARG A 12 40.48 -17.90 -13.20
N PRO A 13 40.36 -16.92 -12.30
CA PRO A 13 39.16 -16.72 -11.51
C PRO A 13 38.25 -15.74 -12.27
N VAL A 14 37.19 -16.24 -12.92
CA VAL A 14 36.06 -15.41 -13.35
C VAL A 14 34.79 -16.11 -12.90
N ALA A 15 34.40 -15.87 -11.66
CA ALA A 15 33.11 -16.28 -11.11
C ALA A 15 32.69 -15.23 -10.09
N CYS A 16 31.88 -14.26 -10.52
CA CYS A 16 30.93 -13.51 -9.70
C CYS A 16 30.23 -12.47 -10.59
N LEU A 17 29.33 -12.92 -11.45
CA LEU A 17 28.28 -12.06 -12.03
C LEU A 17 26.95 -12.82 -12.02
N ALA A 18 26.51 -13.21 -10.83
CA ALA A 18 25.13 -13.64 -10.58
C ALA A 18 24.35 -12.43 -10.03
N ALA A 19 24.09 -11.45 -10.91
CA ALA A 19 23.27 -10.29 -10.59
C ALA A 19 21.78 -10.68 -10.71
N ALA A 20 21.18 -10.94 -9.55
CA ALA A 20 19.81 -10.63 -9.18
C ALA A 20 18.75 -10.64 -10.31
N LEU A 21 18.29 -11.83 -10.71
CA LEU A 21 16.88 -11.96 -11.09
C LEU A 21 16.06 -11.85 -9.80
N CYS A 22 15.59 -10.64 -9.49
CA CYS A 22 14.47 -10.50 -8.56
C CYS A 22 13.28 -11.21 -9.20
N ALA A 23 13.01 -12.45 -8.76
CA ALA A 23 11.74 -13.08 -9.00
C ALA A 23 10.67 -12.18 -8.36
N LEU A 24 9.93 -11.45 -9.19
CA LEU A 24 8.66 -10.83 -8.82
C LEU A 24 7.71 -11.98 -8.46
N VAL A 25 7.74 -12.39 -7.20
CA VAL A 25 6.77 -13.35 -6.68
C VAL A 25 5.41 -12.65 -6.79
N PRO A 26 4.40 -13.27 -7.45
CA PRO A 26 3.07 -12.69 -7.47
C PRO A 26 2.59 -12.57 -6.03
N ALA A 27 2.25 -11.36 -5.62
CA ALA A 27 1.61 -11.15 -4.35
C ALA A 27 0.21 -11.84 -4.42
N HIS A 28 0.07 -13.02 -3.80
CA HIS A 28 -1.22 -13.61 -3.39
C HIS A 28 -2.04 -12.66 -2.51
N ALA A 29 -2.68 -11.67 -3.14
CA ALA A 29 -3.51 -10.70 -2.47
C ALA A 29 -4.56 -11.39 -1.60
N TYR A 30 -4.84 -10.84 -0.41
CA TYR A 30 -5.98 -11.27 0.39
C TYR A 30 -7.25 -11.01 -0.43
N THR A 31 -7.73 -12.07 -1.09
CA THR A 31 -8.97 -12.05 -1.86
C THR A 31 -9.86 -13.20 -1.43
N VAL A 32 -11.11 -12.88 -1.08
CA VAL A 32 -12.10 -13.86 -0.64
C VAL A 32 -13.30 -13.78 -1.56
N SER A 33 -13.76 -14.93 -2.05
CA SER A 33 -15.00 -14.99 -2.84
C SER A 33 -16.20 -14.58 -1.98
N ILE A 34 -17.05 -13.71 -2.51
CA ILE A 34 -18.32 -13.33 -1.91
C ILE A 34 -19.47 -13.72 -2.83
N SER A 35 -20.66 -13.93 -2.26
CA SER A 35 -21.83 -14.25 -3.07
C SER A 35 -22.16 -13.13 -4.04
N SER A 36 -22.61 -13.50 -5.24
CA SER A 36 -23.12 -12.53 -6.21
C SER A 36 -24.42 -11.90 -5.69
N ALA A 37 -24.66 -10.65 -6.08
CA ALA A 37 -25.87 -9.91 -5.75
C ALA A 37 -26.09 -8.79 -6.78
N SER A 38 -27.13 -7.98 -6.57
CA SER A 38 -27.35 -6.73 -7.32
C SER A 38 -26.08 -5.88 -7.38
N ARG A 39 -25.91 -5.19 -8.51
CA ARG A 39 -24.71 -4.38 -8.80
C ARG A 39 -24.45 -3.41 -7.64
N SER A 40 -23.32 -3.60 -6.95
CA SER A 40 -22.94 -2.80 -5.78
C SER A 40 -21.43 -2.70 -5.63
N LEU A 41 -20.99 -1.58 -5.08
CA LEU A 41 -19.61 -1.30 -4.74
C LEU A 41 -19.53 -0.90 -3.27
N TYR A 42 -18.42 -1.26 -2.65
CA TYR A 42 -18.05 -0.76 -1.34
C TYR A 42 -16.55 -0.55 -1.31
N LEU A 43 -16.16 0.57 -0.70
CA LEU A 43 -14.78 0.93 -0.43
C LEU A 43 -14.72 1.41 1.01
N GLN A 44 -13.81 0.81 1.77
CA GLN A 44 -13.45 1.20 3.11
C GLN A 44 -12.00 1.66 3.10
N VAL A 45 -11.73 2.84 3.66
CA VAL A 45 -10.39 3.37 3.89
C VAL A 45 -10.31 3.74 5.37
N GLY A 46 -9.46 3.05 6.11
CA GLY A 46 -9.44 3.06 7.57
C GLY A 46 -10.74 2.50 8.14
N VAL A 47 -11.48 3.32 8.90
CA VAL A 47 -12.69 2.93 9.61
C VAL A 47 -13.89 2.87 8.65
N GLY A 48 -14.44 1.67 8.48
CA GLY A 48 -15.64 1.44 7.65
C GLY A 48 -16.91 1.28 8.45
N ASN A 49 -17.99 0.94 7.75
CA ASN A 49 -19.27 0.60 8.34
C ASN A 49 -19.79 -0.67 7.67
N MET A 50 -19.45 -1.83 8.25
CA MET A 50 -19.92 -3.14 7.82
C MET A 50 -19.89 -4.08 9.03
N THR A 51 -20.95 -4.86 9.22
CA THR A 51 -20.94 -5.96 10.19
C THR A 51 -20.01 -7.06 9.69
N THR A 52 -19.15 -7.58 10.56
CA THR A 52 -18.16 -8.59 10.21
C THR A 52 -18.82 -9.79 9.49
N GLY A 53 -18.28 -10.17 8.34
CA GLY A 53 -18.77 -11.28 7.52
C GLY A 53 -20.08 -11.04 6.78
N ASN A 54 -20.66 -9.84 6.83
CA ASN A 54 -21.90 -9.53 6.15
C ASN A 54 -21.77 -8.31 5.23
N VAL A 55 -21.33 -8.57 3.99
CA VAL A 55 -21.20 -7.56 2.93
C VAL A 55 -22.51 -6.84 2.56
N ASN A 56 -23.68 -7.38 2.94
CA ASN A 56 -24.97 -6.72 2.70
C ASN A 56 -25.24 -5.58 3.68
N THR A 57 -24.47 -5.48 4.76
CA THR A 57 -24.56 -4.40 5.75
C THR A 57 -23.57 -3.27 5.50
N ALA A 58 -22.77 -3.39 4.43
CA ALA A 58 -21.81 -2.38 4.04
C ALA A 58 -22.53 -1.06 3.72
N GLY A 59 -22.10 0.02 4.36
CA GLY A 59 -22.75 1.33 4.26
C GLY A 59 -21.77 2.49 4.35
N ASN A 60 -22.28 3.69 4.12
CA ASN A 60 -21.47 4.90 4.15
C ASN A 60 -20.92 5.16 5.57
N ASN A 61 -19.70 5.69 5.62
CA ASN A 61 -19.06 6.19 6.85
C ASN A 61 -18.44 7.55 6.53
N ALA A 62 -18.67 8.55 7.40
CA ALA A 62 -18.17 9.91 7.23
C ALA A 62 -16.81 10.15 7.93
N THR A 63 -16.27 9.14 8.60
CA THR A 63 -15.00 9.22 9.34
C THR A 63 -13.86 9.35 8.35
N GLN A 64 -13.08 10.42 8.48
CA GLN A 64 -11.82 10.57 7.80
C GLN A 64 -10.70 10.14 8.75
N ASN A 65 -9.87 9.20 8.31
CA ASN A 65 -8.68 8.82 9.05
C ASN A 65 -7.51 9.75 8.74
N ASN A 66 -6.80 10.17 9.79
CA ASN A 66 -5.59 10.96 9.67
C ASN A 66 -4.35 10.06 9.70
N VAL A 67 -3.35 10.47 8.92
CA VAL A 67 -2.00 9.91 8.95
C VAL A 67 -1.05 11.08 9.21
N THR A 68 -0.30 11.01 10.29
CA THR A 68 0.46 12.16 10.82
C THR A 68 1.85 11.75 11.25
N VAL A 69 2.78 12.70 11.17
CA VAL A 69 4.13 12.53 11.73
C VAL A 69 4.62 13.88 12.22
N THR A 70 5.30 13.87 13.36
CA THR A 70 6.09 15.02 13.82
C THR A 70 7.54 14.70 13.55
N VAL A 71 8.17 15.45 12.64
CA VAL A 71 9.58 15.25 12.32
C VAL A 71 10.43 15.77 13.48
N PRO A 72 11.21 14.92 14.17
CA PRO A 72 12.07 15.38 15.26
C PRO A 72 13.17 16.31 14.73
N ALA A 73 13.59 17.30 15.53
CA ALA A 73 14.63 18.24 15.12
C ALA A 73 15.93 17.55 14.66
N ALA A 74 16.31 16.45 15.31
CA ALA A 74 17.48 15.66 14.92
C ALA A 74 17.35 15.04 13.51
N ALA A 75 16.13 14.71 13.07
CA ALA A 75 15.86 14.13 11.76
C ALA A 75 15.86 15.16 10.63
N LEU A 76 15.81 16.47 10.94
CA LEU A 76 15.89 17.55 9.95
C LEU A 76 17.27 17.60 9.26
N PHE A 77 18.32 17.19 9.97
CA PHE A 77 19.70 17.27 9.48
C PHE A 77 20.20 15.96 8.87
N THR A 78 19.50 14.84 9.10
CA THR A 78 19.88 13.52 8.60
C THR A 78 19.07 13.08 7.39
N GLY A 79 17.93 13.73 7.11
CA GLY A 79 17.02 13.35 6.02
C GLY A 79 16.37 11.97 6.20
N GLY A 80 16.45 11.40 7.41
CA GLY A 80 15.91 10.08 7.70
C GLY A 80 14.41 10.03 7.50
N ALA A 81 13.92 8.99 6.80
CA ALA A 81 12.50 8.75 6.63
C ALA A 81 11.82 8.49 7.99
N GLN A 82 10.61 9.01 8.16
CA GLN A 82 9.85 8.92 9.41
C GLN A 82 8.57 8.12 9.18
N THR A 83 8.39 7.03 9.92
CA THR A 83 7.13 6.28 9.92
C THR A 83 6.01 7.16 10.45
N MET A 84 4.89 7.19 9.76
CA MET A 84 3.71 7.98 10.15
C MET A 84 2.79 7.16 11.05
N SER A 85 2.10 7.83 11.96
CA SER A 85 1.05 7.26 12.80
C SER A 85 -0.32 7.50 12.18
N THR A 86 -1.30 6.64 12.48
CA THR A 86 -2.68 6.81 12.05
C THR A 86 -3.66 6.67 13.21
N ASP A 87 -4.79 7.36 13.12
CA ASP A 87 -5.93 7.20 14.03
C ASP A 87 -6.87 6.04 13.63
N SER A 88 -6.59 5.34 12.53
CA SER A 88 -7.33 4.13 12.15
C SER A 88 -7.15 3.04 13.20
N ASN A 89 -8.27 2.55 13.73
CA ASN A 89 -8.31 1.48 14.73
C ASN A 89 -8.65 0.09 14.13
N VAL A 90 -8.78 0.01 12.80
CA VAL A 90 -9.10 -1.26 12.12
C VAL A 90 -7.87 -2.15 12.08
N THR A 91 -7.90 -3.23 12.87
CA THR A 91 -6.84 -4.24 12.95
C THR A 91 -7.30 -5.63 12.50
N ALA A 92 -8.60 -5.90 12.60
CA ALA A 92 -9.22 -7.13 12.12
C ALA A 92 -9.82 -6.93 10.73
N SER A 93 -9.80 -8.00 9.92
CA SER A 93 -10.50 -8.07 8.65
C SER A 93 -12.03 -7.94 8.89
N PRO A 94 -12.71 -7.02 8.19
CA PRO A 94 -14.16 -6.95 8.20
C PRO A 94 -14.85 -8.18 7.58
N ILE A 95 -14.17 -9.02 6.78
CA ILE A 95 -14.83 -10.16 6.13
C ILE A 95 -14.87 -11.41 7.02
N ASP A 96 -13.82 -11.70 7.78
CA ASP A 96 -13.74 -12.93 8.58
C ASP A 96 -13.36 -12.70 10.04
N GLY A 97 -13.04 -11.46 10.43
CA GLY A 97 -12.60 -11.10 11.77
C GLY A 97 -11.16 -11.48 12.09
N ALA A 98 -10.39 -12.00 11.14
CA ALA A 98 -9.01 -12.40 11.35
C ALA A 98 -8.11 -11.19 11.62
N ALA A 99 -7.04 -11.39 12.40
CA ALA A 99 -6.02 -10.37 12.61
C ALA A 99 -5.27 -10.11 11.29
N TYR A 100 -5.49 -8.94 10.69
CA TYR A 100 -4.98 -8.63 9.34
C TYR A 100 -4.08 -7.38 9.35
N CYS A 101 -4.57 -6.24 9.85
CA CYS A 101 -3.77 -5.02 10.01
C CYS A 101 -3.08 -4.94 11.39
N THR A 102 -2.48 -6.04 11.83
CA THR A 102 -1.74 -6.13 13.10
C THR A 102 -0.22 -6.10 12.88
N PRO A 103 0.58 -5.49 13.77
CA PRO A 103 0.15 -4.57 14.83
C PRO A 103 -0.50 -3.29 14.25
N ALA A 104 -1.20 -2.54 15.12
CA ALA A 104 -1.83 -1.27 14.78
C ALA A 104 -0.82 -0.23 14.23
N GLY A 105 -1.33 0.85 13.64
CA GLY A 105 -0.53 1.87 12.96
C GLY A 105 -0.54 1.75 11.42
N LYS A 106 -1.48 0.97 10.87
CA LYS A 106 -1.70 0.82 9.43
C LYS A 106 -3.10 1.28 9.07
N VAL A 107 -3.27 1.80 7.87
CA VAL A 107 -4.58 2.11 7.31
C VAL A 107 -5.08 0.89 6.55
N TYR A 108 -6.19 0.31 7.02
CA TYR A 108 -6.89 -0.76 6.31
C TYR A 108 -7.56 -0.19 5.06
N ILE A 109 -7.42 -0.86 3.91
CA ILE A 109 -8.18 -0.55 2.70
C ILE A 109 -8.86 -1.83 2.24
N GLY A 110 -10.18 -1.82 2.22
CA GLY A 110 -11.00 -2.97 1.86
C GLY A 110 -12.00 -2.60 0.79
N SER A 111 -12.26 -3.49 -0.15
CA SER A 111 -13.23 -3.21 -1.20
C SER A 111 -13.87 -4.45 -1.80
N PHE A 112 -15.06 -4.27 -2.37
CA PHE A 112 -15.66 -5.26 -3.26
C PHE A 112 -16.43 -4.61 -4.40
N PHE A 113 -16.60 -5.41 -5.45
CA PHE A 113 -17.56 -5.17 -6.52
C PHE A 113 -18.43 -6.41 -6.71
N ARG A 114 -19.74 -6.30 -6.49
CA ARG A 114 -20.69 -7.39 -6.73
C ARG A 114 -21.54 -7.12 -7.94
N SER A 115 -21.82 -8.16 -8.72
CA SER A 115 -22.80 -8.14 -9.80
C SER A 115 -23.18 -9.56 -10.23
N THR A 116 -24.44 -9.74 -10.63
CA THR A 116 -24.95 -10.95 -11.32
C THR A 116 -24.78 -10.88 -12.85
N GLY A 117 -24.40 -9.71 -13.38
CA GLY A 117 -24.23 -9.47 -14.82
C GLY A 117 -22.93 -10.04 -15.39
N ALA A 118 -22.60 -9.56 -16.61
CA ALA A 118 -21.40 -9.97 -17.34
C ALA A 118 -20.11 -9.80 -16.52
N ALA A 119 -19.06 -10.51 -16.94
CA ALA A 119 -17.78 -10.43 -16.28
C ALA A 119 -17.18 -9.02 -16.34
N GLY A 120 -16.47 -8.63 -15.28
CA GLY A 120 -15.85 -7.33 -15.15
C GLY A 120 -15.09 -7.21 -13.83
N SER A 121 -14.33 -6.13 -13.67
CA SER A 121 -13.57 -5.81 -12.47
C SER A 121 -13.67 -4.32 -12.20
N ALA A 122 -13.71 -3.93 -10.93
CA ALA A 122 -13.65 -2.52 -10.55
C ALA A 122 -12.20 -2.05 -10.43
N THR A 123 -11.96 -0.76 -10.66
CA THR A 123 -10.63 -0.16 -10.57
C THR A 123 -10.57 0.71 -9.32
N LEU A 124 -9.58 0.46 -8.46
CA LEU A 124 -9.27 1.31 -7.31
C LEU A 124 -8.19 2.31 -7.70
N THR A 125 -8.49 3.59 -7.55
CA THR A 125 -7.55 4.69 -7.74
C THR A 125 -7.39 5.50 -6.47
N VAL A 126 -6.31 6.26 -6.38
CA VAL A 126 -6.13 7.31 -5.37
C VAL A 126 -5.73 8.61 -6.05
N SER A 127 -6.35 9.70 -5.66
CA SER A 127 -5.99 11.05 -6.08
C SER A 127 -5.51 11.90 -4.92
N THR A 128 -4.56 12.79 -5.20
CA THR A 128 -3.94 13.68 -4.21
C THR A 128 -3.70 15.06 -4.83
N PRO A 129 -3.63 16.13 -4.01
CA PRO A 129 -3.05 17.39 -4.46
C PRO A 129 -1.56 17.22 -4.77
N VAL A 130 -1.00 18.11 -5.58
CA VAL A 130 0.44 18.08 -5.95
C VAL A 130 1.34 18.21 -4.72
N SER A 131 0.91 18.99 -3.73
CA SER A 131 1.67 19.29 -2.52
C SER A 131 0.79 19.23 -1.28
N LEU A 132 1.41 18.84 -0.16
CA LEU A 132 0.95 19.21 1.18
C LEU A 132 1.13 20.72 1.35
N SER A 133 0.17 21.39 1.97
CA SER A 133 0.19 22.84 2.15
C SER A 133 0.14 23.22 3.63
N SER A 134 0.81 24.32 3.93
CA SER A 134 0.67 25.11 5.16
C SER A 134 0.27 26.53 4.79
N ALA A 135 0.13 27.42 5.77
CA ALA A 135 -0.19 28.82 5.51
C ALA A 135 0.85 29.55 4.61
N ASN A 136 2.14 29.18 4.72
CA ASN A 136 3.25 29.95 4.14
C ASN A 136 4.17 29.13 3.22
N ALA A 137 3.96 27.82 3.11
CA ALA A 137 4.87 26.92 2.40
C ALA A 137 4.17 25.64 1.94
N THR A 138 4.81 24.94 1.00
CA THR A 138 4.36 23.64 0.50
C THR A 138 5.48 22.60 0.53
N ILE A 139 5.09 21.33 0.60
CA ILE A 139 5.97 20.16 0.49
C ILE A 139 5.36 19.24 -0.57
N PRO A 140 6.13 18.65 -1.50
CA PRO A 140 5.56 17.73 -2.49
C PRO A 140 4.81 16.57 -1.83
N PHE A 141 3.62 16.22 -2.31
CA PHE A 141 2.86 15.09 -1.74
C PHE A 141 3.60 13.75 -1.95
N SER A 142 4.45 13.69 -2.99
CA SER A 142 5.31 12.56 -3.32
C SER A 142 6.37 12.23 -2.26
N THR A 143 6.54 13.06 -1.23
CA THR A 143 7.34 12.70 -0.03
C THR A 143 6.65 11.66 0.84
N ILE A 144 5.37 11.36 0.62
CA ILE A 144 4.66 10.29 1.33
C ILE A 144 4.69 9.01 0.48
N ALA A 145 5.18 7.94 1.10
CA ALA A 145 5.21 6.59 0.56
C ALA A 145 4.50 5.63 1.51
N TRP A 146 4.21 4.42 1.03
CA TRP A 146 3.69 3.35 1.87
C TRP A 146 4.35 2.02 1.55
N THR A 147 4.44 1.18 2.56
CA THR A 147 4.59 -0.26 2.40
C THR A 147 3.23 -0.91 2.56
N SER A 148 3.05 -2.12 1.99
CA SER A 148 1.83 -2.90 2.17
C SER A 148 2.09 -4.22 2.91
N PRO A 149 2.49 -4.15 4.20
CA PRO A 149 2.69 -5.35 5.00
C PRO A 149 1.33 -5.99 5.30
N GLY A 150 0.96 -6.98 4.48
CA GLY A 150 -0.09 -7.94 4.87
C GLY A 150 0.39 -8.83 6.01
N THR A 151 -0.54 -9.52 6.68
CA THR A 151 -0.21 -10.54 7.68
C THR A 151 -0.22 -11.91 7.02
N ALA A 152 0.91 -12.63 7.08
CA ALA A 152 1.05 -13.98 6.55
C ALA A 152 -0.09 -14.90 7.06
N PRO A 153 -0.66 -15.77 6.20
CA PRO A 153 -0.21 -16.10 4.84
C PRO A 153 -0.64 -15.12 3.75
N TYR A 154 -1.39 -14.07 4.10
CA TYR A 154 -2.05 -13.20 3.15
C TYR A 154 -1.26 -11.91 2.93
N ASN A 155 -1.19 -11.44 1.68
CA ASN A 155 -0.50 -10.19 1.40
C ASN A 155 -1.43 -9.06 0.93
N SER A 156 -0.79 -7.91 0.75
CA SER A 156 -1.30 -6.69 0.16
C SER A 156 -1.91 -6.87 -1.23
N GLU A 157 -3.19 -6.59 -1.48
CA GLU A 157 -3.62 -6.34 -2.88
C GLU A 157 -2.93 -5.10 -3.45
N ILE A 158 -2.96 -3.99 -2.71
CA ILE A 158 -2.28 -2.76 -3.08
C ILE A 158 -0.79 -2.98 -2.85
N ALA A 159 0.00 -2.89 -3.92
CA ALA A 159 1.45 -2.99 -3.81
C ALA A 159 2.04 -1.79 -3.03
N ALA A 160 3.24 -1.96 -2.48
CA ALA A 160 4.00 -0.83 -1.93
C ALA A 160 4.25 0.24 -3.01
N GLY A 161 4.26 1.51 -2.61
CA GLY A 161 4.33 2.62 -3.56
C GLY A 161 4.49 3.98 -2.91
N SER A 162 4.34 5.03 -3.70
CA SER A 162 4.33 6.41 -3.26
C SER A 162 3.35 7.24 -4.08
N PHE A 163 2.97 8.41 -3.57
CA PHE A 163 2.12 9.35 -4.28
C PHE A 163 2.90 10.12 -5.36
N SER A 164 3.42 9.39 -6.35
CA SER A 164 4.28 9.90 -7.42
C SER A 164 3.54 10.73 -8.48
N SER A 165 2.20 10.68 -8.49
CA SER A 165 1.34 11.50 -9.33
C SER A 165 0.07 11.91 -8.57
N THR A 166 -0.68 12.86 -9.11
CA THR A 166 -1.97 13.32 -8.55
C THR A 166 -3.10 12.32 -8.74
N LEU A 167 -2.92 11.28 -9.57
CA LEU A 167 -3.86 10.19 -9.77
C LEU A 167 -3.10 8.89 -10.08
N LEU A 168 -3.28 7.88 -9.24
CA LEU A 168 -2.66 6.57 -9.36
C LEU A 168 -3.72 5.48 -9.40
N THR A 169 -3.53 4.49 -10.27
CA THR A 169 -4.25 3.21 -10.18
C THR A 169 -3.53 2.32 -9.18
N LEU A 170 -4.24 1.84 -8.17
CA LEU A 170 -3.67 1.04 -7.08
C LEU A 170 -3.89 -0.45 -7.28
N ALA A 171 -5.11 -0.84 -7.67
CA ALA A 171 -5.49 -2.25 -7.79
C ALA A 171 -6.69 -2.43 -8.71
N THR A 172 -6.91 -3.67 -9.13
CA THR A 172 -8.12 -4.11 -9.84
C THR A 172 -8.85 -5.11 -8.97
N VAL A 173 -10.10 -4.82 -8.62
CA VAL A 173 -10.93 -5.65 -7.75
C VAL A 173 -11.81 -6.54 -8.61
N ALA A 174 -11.52 -7.84 -8.61
CA ALA A 174 -12.32 -8.80 -9.35
C ALA A 174 -13.77 -8.84 -8.85
N ARG A 175 -14.72 -8.99 -9.77
CA ARG A 175 -16.14 -9.13 -9.42
C ARG A 175 -16.37 -10.32 -8.48
N ASN A 176 -17.27 -10.12 -7.53
CA ASN A 176 -17.67 -11.07 -6.50
C ASN A 176 -16.47 -11.57 -5.67
N THR A 177 -15.48 -10.69 -5.50
CA THR A 177 -14.38 -10.88 -4.54
C THR A 177 -14.32 -9.69 -3.59
N TRP A 178 -13.89 -9.96 -2.37
CA TRP A 178 -13.48 -8.99 -1.38
C TRP A 178 -11.96 -8.89 -1.40
N SER A 179 -11.41 -7.69 -1.50
CA SER A 179 -9.98 -7.41 -1.56
C SER A 179 -9.55 -6.54 -0.37
N GLU A 180 -8.43 -6.89 0.27
CA GLU A 180 -7.93 -6.20 1.46
C GLU A 180 -6.47 -5.75 1.32
N SER A 181 -6.14 -4.66 2.00
CA SER A 181 -4.78 -4.14 2.14
C SER A 181 -4.55 -3.41 3.44
N CYS A 182 -3.31 -3.43 3.93
CA CYS A 182 -2.88 -2.66 5.10
C CYS A 182 -1.70 -1.79 4.72
N LEU A 183 -1.90 -0.47 4.68
CA LEU A 183 -0.87 0.47 4.27
C LEU A 183 -0.18 1.07 5.50
N LEU A 184 1.15 0.93 5.56
CA LEU A 184 1.99 1.62 6.54
C LEU A 184 2.70 2.77 5.84
N PHE A 185 2.35 4.00 6.23
CA PHE A 185 2.86 5.21 5.59
C PHE A 185 4.16 5.69 6.21
N THR A 186 4.99 6.27 5.36
CA THR A 186 6.29 6.85 5.70
C THR A 186 6.42 8.19 4.99
N TYR A 187 6.92 9.18 5.71
CA TYR A 187 7.32 10.47 5.17
C TYR A 187 8.84 10.46 4.91
N SER A 188 9.27 10.63 3.66
CA SER A 188 10.66 10.92 3.33
C SER A 188 10.92 12.40 3.57
N ASN A 189 11.83 12.71 4.48
CA ASN A 189 12.17 14.09 4.77
C ASN A 189 13.02 14.66 3.61
N PRO A 190 12.54 15.65 2.82
CA PRO A 190 13.29 16.20 1.71
C PRO A 190 14.44 17.13 2.17
N GLY A 191 14.60 17.36 3.47
CA GLY A 191 15.64 18.21 4.05
C GLY A 191 15.06 19.31 4.93
N ILE A 192 15.64 20.51 4.87
CA ILE A 192 15.18 21.64 5.68
C ILE A 192 13.92 22.23 5.04
N VAL A 193 12.78 22.06 5.72
CA VAL A 193 11.49 22.66 5.38
C VAL A 193 11.10 23.70 6.43
N PRO A 194 10.30 24.72 6.08
CA PRO A 194 9.77 25.67 7.06
C PRO A 194 9.01 24.95 8.18
N ALA A 195 9.14 25.45 9.41
CA ALA A 195 8.37 24.93 10.52
C ALA A 195 6.87 25.18 10.32
N GLY A 196 6.06 24.16 10.59
CA GLY A 196 4.61 24.24 10.49
C GLY A 196 3.95 22.89 10.30
N THR A 197 2.61 22.89 10.30
CA THR A 197 1.81 21.72 9.96
C THR A 197 1.46 21.79 8.48
N PHE A 198 1.81 20.75 7.74
CA PHE A 198 1.49 20.60 6.33
C PHE A 198 0.41 19.54 6.18
N THR A 199 -0.68 19.87 5.50
CA THR A 199 -1.84 19.01 5.33
C THR A 199 -2.16 18.78 3.87
N GLY A 200 -2.73 17.62 3.58
CA GLY A 200 -3.31 17.30 2.28
C GLY A 200 -4.22 16.09 2.42
N THR A 201 -5.03 15.81 1.41
CA THR A 201 -6.00 14.72 1.43
C THR A 201 -5.75 13.78 0.26
N ALA A 202 -5.66 12.48 0.56
CA ALA A 202 -5.68 11.42 -0.42
C ALA A 202 -7.10 10.84 -0.54
N THR A 203 -7.69 10.90 -1.73
CA THR A 203 -9.05 10.43 -1.99
C THR A 203 -9.00 9.14 -2.79
N TYR A 204 -9.47 8.06 -2.20
CA TYR A 204 -9.55 6.76 -2.86
C TYR A 204 -10.91 6.61 -3.54
N THR A 205 -10.91 6.11 -4.78
CA THR A 205 -12.12 5.94 -5.58
C THR A 205 -12.15 4.54 -6.16
N LEU A 206 -13.28 3.84 -5.99
CA LEU A 206 -13.52 2.55 -6.61
C LEU A 206 -14.58 2.70 -7.70
N THR A 207 -14.24 2.32 -8.93
CA THR A 207 -15.12 2.49 -10.10
C THR A 207 -15.40 1.15 -10.76
N ALA A 208 -16.67 0.78 -10.88
CA ALA A 208 -17.10 -0.38 -11.68
C ALA A 208 -17.30 -0.01 -13.15
N PRO A 209 -17.08 -0.94 -14.09
CA PRO A 209 -17.42 -0.79 -15.50
C PRO A 209 -18.93 -0.65 -15.72
#